data_AF-A0A564YET0-F1
#
_entry.id   AF-A0A564YET0-F1
#
_cell.length_a   1.000
_cell.length_b   1.000
_cell.length_c   1.000
_cell.angle_alpha   90.00
_cell.angle_beta   90.00
_cell.angle_gamma   90.00
#
_symmetry.space_group_name_H-M   'P 1'
#
loop_
_entity.id
_entity.type
_entity.pdbx_description
1 polymer ?
#
loop_
_entity_poly.entity_id
_entity_poly.type
_entity_poly.pdbx_seq_one_letter_code
_entity_poly.pdbx_strand_id
1 'polypeptide(L)'
;PSCIFDYLKTLNVSEFDELYNHPPTCLIVFRELKEHAQHIVLRLLLLDQAIPKSIISGWVPKGSQDLLKSSCRDLLDLHILQSIDSNSARGSFRLNKKFQENMKISLLRGGKPLLSDFGSITAEKRPKDAEFLDNYASERWDTILHFMVGSKTDEVSSVVKDVLLKSELMK
;
A
#
# COMPACT_ATOMS: atom_id res chain seq x y z
N PRO A 1 6.70 14.86 6.56
CA PRO A 1 7.44 13.83 5.80
C PRO A 1 6.91 12.43 6.13
N SER A 2 5.68 12.05 5.76
CA SER A 2 5.11 10.83 6.36
C SER A 2 3.87 10.26 5.64
N CYS A 3 3.88 10.08 4.31
CA CYS A 3 2.87 9.24 3.69
C CYS A 3 3.54 8.25 2.75
N ILE A 4 3.21 6.97 2.88
CA ILE A 4 3.68 5.91 1.97
C ILE A 4 3.50 6.29 0.50
N PHE A 5 2.47 7.09 0.19
CA PHE A 5 2.21 7.60 -1.16
C PHE A 5 3.29 8.55 -1.69
N ASP A 6 3.95 9.35 -0.85
CA ASP A 6 5.03 10.22 -1.30
C ASP A 6 6.22 9.39 -1.78
N TYR A 7 6.53 8.29 -1.08
CA TYR A 7 7.53 7.32 -1.50
C TYR A 7 7.09 6.59 -2.77
N LEU A 8 5.85 6.08 -2.81
CA LEU A 8 5.34 5.35 -3.97
C LEU A 8 5.37 6.22 -5.24
N LYS A 9 5.09 7.52 -5.16
CA LYS A 9 5.19 8.45 -6.29
C LYS A 9 6.61 8.61 -6.86
N THR A 10 7.65 8.24 -6.11
CA THR A 10 9.03 8.24 -6.61
C THR A 10 9.40 7.00 -7.41
N LEU A 11 8.56 5.96 -7.38
CA LEU A 11 8.81 4.69 -8.04
C LEU A 11 8.48 4.74 -9.53
N ASN A 12 9.19 3.93 -10.30
CA ASN A 12 9.01 3.75 -11.74
C ASN A 12 7.84 2.82 -12.05
N VAL A 13 7.36 2.88 -13.29
CA VAL A 13 6.24 2.04 -13.77
C VAL A 13 6.54 0.54 -13.62
N SER A 14 7.80 0.11 -13.82
CA SER A 14 8.20 -1.29 -13.65
C SER A 14 8.10 -1.75 -12.19
N GLU A 15 8.42 -0.87 -11.25
CA GLU A 15 8.36 -1.16 -9.81
C GLU A 15 6.91 -1.25 -9.35
N PHE A 16 6.01 -0.40 -9.86
CA PHE A 16 4.57 -0.51 -9.62
C PHE A 16 3.97 -1.81 -10.14
N ASP A 17 4.44 -2.28 -11.30
CA ASP A 17 3.98 -3.53 -11.90
C ASP A 17 4.38 -4.77 -11.08
N GLU A 18 5.56 -4.73 -10.45
CA GLU A 18 6.02 -5.76 -9.51
C GLU A 18 5.29 -5.65 -8.16
N LEU A 19 5.14 -4.42 -7.65
CA LEU A 19 4.44 -4.13 -6.41
C LEU A 19 2.98 -4.62 -6.45
N TYR A 20 2.28 -4.34 -7.55
CA TYR A 20 0.89 -4.75 -7.75
C TYR A 20 0.71 -6.20 -8.19
N ASN A 21 1.80 -6.94 -8.40
CA ASN A 21 1.75 -8.38 -8.58
C ASN A 21 1.42 -9.12 -7.26
N HIS A 22 1.70 -8.49 -6.12
CA HIS A 22 1.46 -9.06 -4.79
C HIS A 22 0.09 -8.64 -4.24
N PRO A 23 -0.85 -9.59 -4.02
CA PRO A 23 -2.19 -9.29 -3.53
C PRO A 23 -2.24 -8.53 -2.17
N PRO A 24 -1.45 -8.89 -1.14
CA PRO A 24 -1.44 -8.14 0.13
C PRO A 24 -1.07 -6.67 -0.05
N THR A 25 -0.13 -6.40 -0.95
CA THR A 25 0.33 -5.04 -1.23
C THR A 25 -0.77 -4.20 -1.85
N CYS A 26 -1.54 -4.76 -2.79
CA CYS A 26 -2.72 -4.10 -3.34
C CYS A 26 -3.74 -3.74 -2.25
N LEU A 27 -3.95 -4.65 -1.28
CA LEU A 27 -4.87 -4.41 -0.16
C LEU A 27 -4.36 -3.32 0.79
N ILE A 28 -3.07 -3.30 1.11
CA ILE A 28 -2.46 -2.27 1.96
C ILE A 28 -2.57 -0.90 1.29
N VAL A 29 -2.17 -0.81 0.01
CA VAL A 29 -2.28 0.43 -0.76
C VAL A 29 -3.73 0.91 -0.79
N PHE A 30 -4.69 0.02 -0.99
CA PHE A 30 -6.11 0.35 -0.96
C PHE A 30 -6.57 0.89 0.41
N ARG A 31 -6.12 0.29 1.53
CA ARG A 31 -6.48 0.72 2.89
C ARG A 31 -5.98 2.11 3.23
N GLU A 32 -4.80 2.48 2.74
CA GLU A 32 -4.21 3.80 2.96
C GLU A 32 -4.88 4.91 2.13
N LEU A 33 -5.64 4.56 1.08
CA LEU A 33 -6.33 5.56 0.24
C LEU A 33 -7.41 6.29 1.02
N LYS A 34 -7.63 7.57 0.69
CA LYS A 34 -8.78 8.35 1.17
C LYS A 34 -10.10 7.66 0.77
N GLU A 35 -11.13 7.77 1.61
CA GLU A 35 -12.45 7.14 1.41
C GLU A 35 -13.02 7.36 -0.01
N HIS A 36 -12.91 8.58 -0.53
CA HIS A 36 -13.39 8.95 -1.87
C HIS A 36 -12.67 8.18 -2.99
N ALA A 37 -11.35 7.98 -2.87
CA ALA A 37 -10.57 7.20 -3.82
C ALA A 37 -10.90 5.71 -3.71
N GLN A 38 -11.12 5.19 -2.50
CA GLN A 38 -11.56 3.81 -2.28
C GLN A 38 -12.91 3.54 -2.94
N HIS A 39 -13.88 4.46 -2.83
CA HIS A 39 -15.19 4.32 -3.49
C HIS A 39 -15.07 4.26 -5.01
N ILE A 40 -14.20 5.07 -5.61
CA ILE A 40 -13.93 5.03 -7.06
C ILE A 40 -13.37 3.65 -7.43
N VAL A 41 -12.34 3.19 -6.72
CA VAL A 41 -11.71 1.89 -6.97
C VAL A 41 -12.73 0.75 -6.84
N LEU A 42 -13.54 0.72 -5.78
CA LEU A 42 -14.55 -0.32 -5.54
C LEU A 42 -15.63 -0.35 -6.64
N ARG A 43 -16.10 0.81 -7.11
CA ARG A 43 -17.08 0.88 -8.21
C ARG A 43 -16.48 0.36 -9.51
N LEU A 44 -15.21 0.63 -9.77
CA LEU A 44 -14.50 0.17 -10.95
C LEU A 44 -14.02 -1.28 -10.84
N LEU A 45 -13.87 -1.83 -9.63
CA LEU A 45 -13.24 -3.12 -9.38
C LEU A 45 -13.94 -4.25 -10.14
N LEU A 46 -15.27 -4.25 -10.20
CA LEU A 46 -16.05 -5.30 -10.87
C LEU A 46 -16.31 -5.01 -12.36
N LEU A 47 -15.84 -3.86 -12.86
CA LEU A 47 -16.05 -3.44 -14.25
C LEU A 47 -14.81 -3.76 -15.08
N ASP A 48 -14.97 -4.60 -16.10
CA ASP A 48 -13.85 -5.01 -16.96
C ASP A 48 -13.64 -4.04 -18.15
N GLN A 49 -14.61 -3.14 -18.37
CA GLN A 49 -14.59 -2.14 -19.44
C GLN A 49 -14.09 -0.77 -18.95
N ALA A 50 -13.51 0.00 -19.87
CA ALA A 50 -13.12 1.37 -19.58
C ALA A 50 -14.35 2.28 -19.47
N ILE A 51 -14.34 3.20 -18.50
CA ILE A 51 -15.48 4.08 -18.21
C ILE A 51 -15.19 5.50 -18.68
N PRO A 52 -16.08 6.13 -19.46
CA PRO A 52 -15.95 7.53 -19.83
C PRO A 52 -15.83 8.47 -18.61
N LYS A 53 -14.93 9.45 -18.70
CA LYS A 53 -14.75 10.52 -17.69
C LYS A 53 -16.05 11.22 -17.31
N SER A 54 -16.98 11.37 -18.26
CA SER A 54 -18.30 11.96 -18.04
C SER A 54 -19.13 11.20 -17.01
N ILE A 55 -19.10 9.87 -17.03
CA ILE A 55 -19.85 9.03 -16.08
C ILE A 55 -19.28 9.19 -14.67
N ILE A 56 -17.95 9.21 -14.53
CA ILE A 56 -17.30 9.40 -13.23
C ILE A 56 -17.62 10.80 -12.67
N SER A 57 -17.62 11.83 -13.51
CA SER A 57 -18.04 13.17 -13.08
C SER A 57 -19.51 13.24 -12.65
N GLY A 58 -20.37 12.35 -13.20
CA GLY A 58 -21.77 12.25 -12.83
C GLY A 58 -22.03 11.56 -11.48
N TRP A 59 -21.02 10.91 -10.88
CA TRP A 59 -21.16 10.23 -9.60
C TRP A 59 -21.25 11.16 -8.40
N VAL A 60 -20.87 12.42 -8.57
CA VAL A 60 -20.72 13.40 -7.49
C VAL A 60 -21.50 14.68 -7.84
N PRO A 61 -22.19 15.32 -6.87
CA PRO A 61 -22.84 16.60 -7.09
C PRO A 61 -21.87 17.68 -7.60
N LYS A 62 -22.40 18.69 -8.30
CA LYS A 62 -21.58 19.76 -8.93
C LYS A 62 -20.69 20.53 -7.94
N GLY A 63 -21.03 20.58 -6.66
CA GLY A 63 -20.25 21.26 -5.63
C GLY A 63 -18.99 20.53 -5.15
N SER A 64 -18.86 19.22 -5.41
CA SER A 64 -17.74 18.40 -4.88
C SER A 64 -16.85 17.83 -5.98
N GLN A 65 -16.89 18.42 -7.18
CA GLN A 65 -16.12 17.95 -8.34
C GLN A 65 -14.61 18.09 -8.15
N ASP A 66 -14.15 19.08 -7.40
CA ASP A 66 -12.72 19.30 -7.17
C ASP A 66 -12.13 18.19 -6.29
N LEU A 67 -12.91 17.67 -5.34
CA LEU A 67 -12.53 16.52 -4.53
C LEU A 67 -12.38 15.26 -5.37
N LEU A 68 -13.32 15.02 -6.29
CA LEU A 68 -13.26 13.90 -7.23
C LEU A 68 -12.03 14.02 -8.14
N LYS A 69 -11.78 15.20 -8.72
CA LYS A 69 -10.58 15.45 -9.55
C LYS A 69 -9.30 15.20 -8.75
N SER A 70 -9.23 15.66 -7.51
CA SER A 70 -8.06 15.42 -6.65
C SER A 70 -7.86 13.93 -6.38
N SER A 71 -8.93 13.19 -6.10
CA SER A 71 -8.88 11.74 -5.87
C SER A 71 -8.51 10.97 -7.13
N CYS A 72 -9.02 11.36 -8.30
CA CYS A 72 -8.61 10.79 -9.57
C CYS A 72 -7.14 11.06 -9.88
N ARG A 73 -6.63 12.26 -9.56
CA ARG A 73 -5.20 12.57 -9.71
C ARG A 73 -4.35 11.71 -8.79
N ASP A 74 -4.73 11.59 -7.52
CA ASP A 74 -4.02 10.72 -6.56
C ASP A 74 -3.99 9.26 -7.06
N LEU A 75 -5.07 8.75 -7.64
CA LEU A 75 -5.14 7.41 -8.23
C LEU A 75 -4.33 7.23 -9.53
N LEU A 76 -4.20 8.30 -10.34
CA LEU A 76 -3.36 8.32 -11.54
C LEU A 76 -1.88 8.35 -11.17
N ASP A 77 -1.51 9.16 -10.17
CA ASP A 77 -0.14 9.26 -9.65
C ASP A 77 0.35 7.91 -9.10
N LEU A 78 -0.55 7.12 -8.51
CA LEU A 78 -0.25 5.77 -8.01
C LEU A 78 -0.34 4.69 -9.09
N HIS A 79 -0.58 5.02 -10.36
CA HIS A 79 -0.75 4.03 -11.44
C HIS A 79 -1.85 2.98 -11.19
N ILE A 80 -2.78 3.25 -10.27
CA ILE A 80 -3.97 2.42 -10.03
C ILE A 80 -5.00 2.67 -11.13
N LEU A 81 -5.16 3.94 -11.52
CA LEU A 81 -6.01 4.37 -12.62
C LEU A 81 -5.14 4.66 -13.85
N GLN A 82 -5.62 4.31 -15.03
CA GLN A 82 -5.00 4.56 -16.32
C GLN A 82 -5.98 5.31 -17.22
N SER A 83 -5.52 6.37 -17.88
CA SER A 83 -6.30 7.12 -18.88
C SER A 83 -5.96 6.57 -20.27
N ILE A 84 -6.93 5.98 -20.96
CA ILE A 84 -6.70 5.34 -22.27
C ILE A 84 -6.63 6.37 -23.40
N ASP A 85 -7.23 7.55 -23.23
CA ASP A 85 -7.17 8.64 -24.22
C ASP A 85 -6.51 9.86 -23.59
N SER A 86 -5.30 10.19 -24.05
CA SER A 86 -4.37 11.05 -23.29
C SER A 86 -4.77 12.52 -23.16
N ASN A 87 -5.76 13.04 -23.91
CA ASN A 87 -6.07 14.48 -23.80
C ASN A 87 -7.46 14.92 -24.28
N SER A 88 -8.42 14.01 -24.45
CA SER A 88 -9.78 14.39 -24.84
C SER A 88 -10.72 14.43 -23.64
N ALA A 89 -11.64 15.40 -23.62
CA ALA A 89 -12.78 15.44 -22.69
C ALA A 89 -13.66 14.17 -22.79
N ARG A 90 -13.51 13.40 -23.87
CA ARG A 90 -14.10 12.08 -24.09
C ARG A 90 -13.25 10.90 -23.62
N GLY A 91 -12.18 11.15 -22.86
CA GLY A 91 -11.29 10.09 -22.45
C GLY A 91 -11.96 9.09 -21.51
N SER A 92 -11.51 7.86 -21.58
CA SER A 92 -11.93 6.78 -20.68
C SER A 92 -10.89 6.48 -19.61
N PHE A 93 -11.37 6.12 -18.43
CA PHE A 93 -10.59 5.66 -17.31
C PHE A 93 -10.72 4.14 -17.18
N ARG A 94 -9.61 3.49 -16.87
CA ARG A 94 -9.55 2.05 -16.60
C ARG A 94 -8.68 1.79 -15.39
N LEU A 95 -9.05 0.82 -14.56
CA LEU A 95 -8.13 0.33 -13.53
C LEU A 95 -6.98 -0.46 -14.16
N ASN A 96 -5.80 -0.41 -13.54
CA ASN A 96 -4.71 -1.32 -13.88
C ASN A 96 -5.20 -2.77 -13.70
N LYS A 97 -5.09 -3.58 -14.76
CA LYS A 97 -5.60 -4.95 -14.75
C LYS A 97 -4.97 -5.82 -13.66
N LYS A 98 -3.65 -5.69 -13.47
CA LYS A 98 -2.91 -6.46 -12.44
C LYS A 98 -3.43 -6.11 -11.05
N PHE A 99 -3.55 -4.82 -10.77
CA PHE A 99 -4.11 -4.33 -9.51
C PHE A 99 -5.56 -4.81 -9.32
N GLN A 100 -6.39 -4.72 -10.36
CA GLN A 100 -7.79 -5.15 -10.32
C GLN A 100 -7.94 -6.65 -10.02
N GLU A 101 -7.17 -7.52 -10.69
CA GLU A 101 -7.19 -8.97 -10.49
C GLU A 101 -6.72 -9.35 -9.09
N ASN A 102 -5.57 -8.84 -8.66
CA ASN A 102 -5.00 -9.13 -7.35
C ASN A 102 -5.82 -8.54 -6.20
N MET A 103 -6.51 -7.42 -6.43
CA MET A 103 -7.43 -6.87 -5.46
C MET A 103 -8.75 -7.65 -5.37
N LYS A 104 -9.28 -8.16 -6.49
CA LYS A 104 -10.41 -9.10 -6.51
C LYS A 104 -10.07 -10.37 -5.70
N ILE A 105 -8.88 -10.95 -5.93
CA ILE A 105 -8.33 -12.10 -5.17
C ILE A 105 -8.30 -11.78 -3.67
N SER A 106 -7.78 -10.61 -3.30
CA SER A 106 -7.63 -10.20 -1.91
C SER A 106 -8.94 -10.01 -1.16
N LEU A 107 -9.94 -9.39 -1.79
CA LEU A 107 -11.24 -9.14 -1.15
C LEU A 107 -12.14 -10.37 -1.13
N LEU A 108 -12.17 -11.13 -2.23
CA LEU A 108 -13.06 -12.28 -2.38
C LEU A 108 -12.44 -13.57 -1.84
N ARG A 109 -11.22 -13.48 -1.29
CA ARG A 109 -10.45 -14.62 -0.73
C ARG A 109 -10.38 -15.80 -1.71
N GLY A 110 -10.24 -15.49 -3.00
CA GLY A 110 -10.06 -16.48 -4.05
C GLY A 110 -8.58 -16.55 -4.45
N GLY A 111 -8.05 -17.74 -4.72
CA GLY A 111 -6.66 -17.93 -5.16
C GLY A 111 -5.71 -18.39 -4.04
N LYS A 112 -4.40 -18.17 -4.24
CA LYS A 112 -3.37 -18.55 -3.25
C LYS A 112 -3.59 -17.76 -1.96
N PRO A 113 -3.34 -18.35 -0.77
CA PRO A 113 -3.40 -17.63 0.50
C PRO A 113 -2.58 -16.34 0.40
N LEU A 114 -3.14 -15.22 0.85
CA LEU A 114 -2.49 -13.91 0.78
C LEU A 114 -1.07 -13.89 1.37
N LEU A 115 -0.80 -14.78 2.32
CA LEU A 115 0.48 -14.90 3.01
C LEU A 115 1.24 -16.18 2.64
N SER A 116 0.88 -16.87 1.56
CA SER A 116 1.58 -18.11 1.16
C SER A 116 3.08 -17.90 0.95
N ASP A 117 3.46 -16.69 0.54
CA ASP A 117 4.83 -16.32 0.22
C ASP A 117 5.59 -15.84 1.48
N PHE A 118 4.89 -15.52 2.57
CA PHE A 118 5.46 -14.97 3.81
C PHE A 118 5.81 -16.04 4.86
N GLY A 119 5.53 -17.31 4.60
CA GLY A 119 5.90 -18.37 5.51
C GLY A 119 4.97 -19.57 5.46
N SER A 120 5.54 -20.71 5.82
CA SER A 120 4.85 -21.98 5.83
C SER A 120 3.73 -22.01 6.87
N ILE A 121 2.52 -22.43 6.48
CA ILE A 121 1.44 -22.84 7.40
C ILE A 121 1.78 -24.22 8.02
N THR A 122 3.07 -24.52 8.23
CA THR A 122 3.47 -25.70 8.97
C THR A 122 3.44 -25.34 10.43
N ALA A 123 2.77 -26.18 11.23
CA ALA A 123 2.72 -26.04 12.67
C ALA A 123 4.16 -25.87 13.20
N GLU A 124 4.44 -24.70 13.77
CA GLU A 124 5.74 -24.44 14.37
C GLU A 124 6.03 -25.52 15.41
N LYS A 125 7.25 -26.07 15.39
CA LYS A 125 7.68 -27.07 16.40
C LYS A 125 7.60 -26.55 17.84
N ARG A 126 7.48 -25.22 18.01
CA ARG A 126 7.26 -24.53 19.28
C ARG A 126 6.26 -23.39 19.03
N PRO A 127 4.95 -23.60 19.23
CA PRO A 127 4.00 -22.49 19.14
C PRO A 127 4.37 -21.47 20.21
N LYS A 128 4.74 -20.28 19.79
CA LYS A 128 4.96 -19.15 20.69
C LYS A 128 3.61 -18.55 21.06
N ASP A 129 3.42 -18.28 22.34
CA ASP A 129 2.21 -17.61 22.80
C ASP A 129 2.18 -16.14 22.31
N ALA A 130 0.98 -15.61 22.12
CA ALA A 130 0.78 -14.22 21.73
C ALA A 130 1.40 -13.27 22.76
N GLU A 131 1.24 -13.58 24.05
CA GLU A 131 1.84 -12.80 25.15
C GLU A 131 3.37 -12.83 25.12
N PHE A 132 3.96 -14.00 24.80
CA PHE A 132 5.41 -14.11 24.65
C PHE A 132 5.92 -13.25 23.48
N LEU A 133 5.23 -13.24 22.35
CA LEU A 133 5.63 -12.45 21.18
C LEU A 133 5.54 -10.95 21.45
N ASP A 134 4.52 -10.51 22.18
CA ASP A 134 4.31 -9.10 22.53
C ASP A 134 5.38 -8.61 23.51
N ASN A 135 5.68 -9.40 24.55
CA ASN A 135 6.76 -9.12 25.49
C ASN A 135 8.12 -9.07 24.77
N TYR A 136 8.41 -10.06 23.91
CA TYR A 136 9.65 -10.09 23.14
C TYR A 136 9.79 -8.88 22.20
N ALA A 137 8.73 -8.50 21.50
CA ALA A 137 8.73 -7.36 20.61
C ALA A 137 8.98 -6.06 21.38
N SER A 138 8.30 -5.87 22.52
CA SER A 138 8.45 -4.71 23.39
C SER A 138 9.88 -4.61 23.94
N GLU A 139 10.45 -5.68 24.48
CA GLU A 139 11.82 -5.71 24.97
C GLU A 139 12.85 -5.34 23.89
N ARG A 140 12.69 -5.89 22.66
CA ARG A 140 13.60 -5.59 21.55
C ARG A 140 13.47 -4.14 21.09
N TRP A 141 12.26 -3.58 21.07
CA TRP A 141 12.05 -2.16 20.78
C TRP A 141 12.65 -1.25 21.84
N ASP A 142 12.45 -1.55 23.12
CA ASP A 142 13.05 -0.82 24.25
C ASP A 142 14.58 -0.85 24.20
N THR A 143 15.16 -1.98 23.78
CA THR A 143 16.62 -2.11 23.61
C THR A 143 17.14 -1.13 22.55
N ILE A 144 16.42 -0.97 21.43
CA ILE A 144 16.77 -0.01 20.37
C ILE A 144 16.63 1.42 20.89
N LEU A 145 15.55 1.72 21.62
CA LEU A 145 15.32 3.06 22.18
C LEU A 145 16.36 3.44 23.24
N HIS A 146 16.72 2.52 24.14
CA HIS A 146 17.78 2.74 25.12
C HIS A 146 19.12 3.03 24.45
N PHE A 147 19.44 2.32 23.36
CA PHE A 147 20.62 2.61 22.58
C PHE A 147 20.59 4.04 22.03
N MET A 148 19.46 4.50 21.48
CA MET A 148 19.29 5.86 20.95
C MET A 148 19.53 6.98 21.99
N VAL A 149 19.31 6.71 23.28
CA VAL A 149 19.51 7.69 24.38
C VAL A 149 20.93 7.59 24.98
N GLY A 150 21.80 6.74 24.43
CA GLY A 150 23.21 6.63 24.85
C GLY A 150 23.46 5.64 25.99
N SER A 151 22.49 4.79 26.32
CA SER A 151 22.72 3.66 27.21
C SER A 151 23.66 2.66 26.53
N LYS A 152 24.70 2.22 27.25
CA LYS A 152 25.67 1.22 26.77
C LYS A 152 25.07 -0.19 26.85
N THR A 153 24.03 -0.45 26.06
CA THR A 153 23.48 -1.79 25.87
C THR A 153 24.14 -2.40 24.63
N ASP A 154 24.98 -3.41 24.84
CA ASP A 154 25.70 -4.14 23.77
C ASP A 154 24.79 -5.05 22.93
N GLU A 155 23.48 -5.10 23.21
CA GLU A 155 22.54 -6.03 22.58
C GLU A 155 22.02 -5.60 21.19
N VAL A 156 22.32 -4.38 20.74
CA VAL A 156 21.87 -3.93 19.41
C VAL A 156 22.83 -4.40 18.32
N SER A 157 22.30 -5.09 17.31
CA SER A 157 23.03 -5.55 16.12
C SER A 157 23.72 -4.40 15.39
N SER A 158 24.92 -4.64 14.86
CA SER A 158 25.71 -3.65 14.12
C SER A 158 24.95 -3.02 12.95
N VAL A 159 24.13 -3.81 12.24
CA VAL A 159 23.33 -3.31 11.11
C VAL A 159 22.34 -2.23 11.55
N VAL A 160 21.70 -2.41 12.71
CA VAL A 160 20.75 -1.42 13.24
C VAL A 160 21.48 -0.14 13.63
N LYS A 161 22.69 -0.27 14.22
CA LYS A 161 23.55 0.88 14.53
C LYS A 161 23.93 1.66 13.27
N ASP A 162 24.31 0.96 12.20
CA ASP A 162 24.67 1.58 10.92
C ASP A 162 23.50 2.34 10.28
N VAL A 163 22.28 1.78 10.36
CA VAL A 163 21.06 2.44 9.86
C VAL A 163 20.73 3.67 10.71
N LEU A 164 20.87 3.61 12.03
CA LEU A 164 20.63 4.75 12.93
C LEU A 164 21.60 5.89 12.69
N LEU A 165 22.88 5.59 12.43
CA LEU A 165 23.88 6.60 12.07
C LEU A 165 23.59 7.22 10.70
N LYS A 166 23.26 6.40 9.69
CA LYS A 166 22.91 6.89 8.34
C LYS A 166 21.64 7.72 8.29
N SER A 167 20.71 7.48 9.21
CA SER A 167 19.47 8.26 9.33
C SER A 167 19.62 9.52 10.18
N GLU A 168 20.84 9.84 10.64
CA GLU A 168 21.17 10.99 11.50
C GLU A 168 20.38 11.02 12.82
N LEU A 169 19.84 9.87 13.24
CA LEU A 169 19.10 9.72 14.49
C LEU A 169 20.03 9.56 15.70
N MET A 170 21.31 9.29 15.45
CA MET A 170 22.38 9.21 16.46
C MET A 170 23.64 9.89 15.94
N LYS A 171 24.43 10.49 16.84
CA LYS A 171 25.73 11.11 16.56
C LYS A 171 26.87 10.23 17.03
#